data_AF-A0A8I6XW85-F1
#
_entry.id   AF-A0A8I6XW85-F1
#
_cell.length_a   1.000
_cell.length_b   1.000
_cell.length_c   1.000
_cell.angle_alpha   90.00
_cell.angle_beta   90.00
_cell.angle_gamma   90.00
#
_symmetry.space_group_name_H-M   'P 1'
#
loop_
_entity.id
_entity.type
_entity.pdbx_description
1 polymer ?
#
loop_
_entity_poly.entity_id
_entity_poly.type
_entity_poly.pdbx_seq_one_letter_code
_entity_poly.pdbx_strand_id
1 'polypeptide(L)'
;MASLLFQPHTTPTASPRAVARPRAGAITCGPRDNRGPLQRGRSLSTEAIHAVQSLKRLTAADRSPSAARGAASASLGRLLRADLLAAMAELQRQGHWSLALAALHVARAEPWYRPDPELYATFVSSSPPSEAAAGAVDALVEAFLEEKEERRGGLISESEGPWVGVDVYKLTRLVRALVAKGRARAAWRVYEAAVRRGGCEVDEYMYRVMARGMKRLGLEAEAAEVEADFAEWEARVSPSARHLLDNMRARESNKTTAAA
;
A
#
# COMPACT_ATOMS: atom_id res chain seq x y z
N MET A 1 -73.59 -2.14 -83.35
CA MET A 1 -74.25 -2.73 -82.18
C MET A 1 -73.21 -3.57 -81.42
N ALA A 2 -72.77 -3.05 -80.28
CA ALA A 2 -71.98 -3.62 -79.17
C ALA A 2 -70.91 -4.72 -79.42
N SER A 3 -69.64 -4.32 -79.29
CA SER A 3 -68.50 -5.15 -78.88
C SER A 3 -68.60 -5.51 -77.39
N LEU A 4 -68.23 -6.74 -77.01
CA LEU A 4 -67.77 -7.06 -75.67
C LEU A 4 -66.50 -7.93 -75.77
N LEU A 5 -65.40 -7.36 -75.30
CA LEU A 5 -64.08 -7.96 -75.15
C LEU A 5 -64.08 -8.85 -73.90
N PHE A 6 -63.54 -10.07 -74.01
CA PHE A 6 -63.27 -10.96 -72.89
C PHE A 6 -61.76 -10.92 -72.60
N GLN A 7 -61.38 -10.48 -71.40
CA GLN A 7 -59.98 -10.42 -70.93
C GLN A 7 -59.49 -11.79 -70.43
N PRO A 8 -58.21 -12.14 -70.63
CA PRO A 8 -57.61 -13.35 -70.07
C PRO A 8 -57.10 -13.13 -68.64
N HIS A 9 -57.37 -14.08 -67.74
CA HIS A 9 -56.73 -14.18 -66.43
C HIS A 9 -55.42 -14.97 -66.53
N THR A 10 -54.32 -14.35 -66.09
CA THR A 10 -53.00 -14.98 -65.94
C THR A 10 -52.85 -15.53 -64.52
N THR A 11 -52.53 -16.82 -64.40
CA THR A 11 -52.12 -17.45 -63.13
C THR A 11 -50.60 -17.30 -62.94
N PRO A 12 -50.11 -16.86 -61.77
CA PRO A 12 -48.68 -16.67 -61.55
C PRO A 12 -47.94 -17.98 -61.20
N THR A 13 -46.84 -18.18 -61.90
CA THR A 13 -45.81 -19.21 -61.74
C THR A 13 -45.12 -19.15 -60.37
N ALA A 14 -44.93 -20.31 -59.72
CA ALA A 14 -44.13 -20.45 -58.51
C ALA A 14 -42.61 -20.47 -58.85
N SER A 15 -41.82 -19.64 -58.16
CA SER A 15 -40.36 -19.54 -58.28
C SER A 15 -39.70 -19.89 -56.93
N PRO A 16 -38.44 -20.40 -56.91
CA PRO A 16 -37.93 -21.22 -55.81
C PRO A 16 -37.53 -20.40 -54.58
N ARG A 17 -37.69 -21.06 -53.43
CA ARG A 17 -37.47 -20.53 -52.08
C ARG A 17 -35.99 -20.22 -51.85
N ALA A 18 -35.63 -18.94 -51.77
CA ALA A 18 -34.30 -18.49 -51.39
C ALA A 18 -33.97 -18.91 -49.95
N VAL A 19 -32.84 -19.60 -49.76
CA VAL A 19 -32.32 -19.97 -48.44
C VAL A 19 -31.83 -18.71 -47.74
N ALA A 20 -32.48 -18.35 -46.62
CA ALA A 20 -32.12 -17.18 -45.83
C ALA A 20 -30.76 -17.38 -45.13
N ARG A 21 -29.80 -16.50 -45.41
CA ARG A 21 -28.56 -16.36 -44.62
C ARG A 21 -28.92 -15.97 -43.17
N PRO A 22 -28.25 -16.50 -42.13
CA PRO A 22 -28.44 -16.03 -40.77
C PRO A 22 -27.98 -14.56 -40.71
N ARG A 23 -28.90 -13.67 -40.34
CA ARG A 23 -28.61 -12.26 -40.10
C ARG A 23 -27.67 -12.19 -38.90
N ALA A 24 -26.52 -11.54 -39.07
CA ALA A 24 -25.69 -11.12 -37.96
C ALA A 24 -26.57 -10.34 -36.97
N GLY A 25 -26.65 -10.80 -35.73
CA GLY A 25 -27.45 -10.15 -34.70
C GLY A 25 -27.00 -8.69 -34.56
N ALA A 26 -27.94 -7.76 -34.71
CA ALA A 26 -27.68 -6.36 -34.43
C ALA A 26 -27.32 -6.22 -32.95
N ILE A 27 -26.06 -5.87 -32.65
CA ILE A 27 -25.65 -5.52 -31.29
C ILE A 27 -26.23 -4.13 -31.02
N THR A 28 -27.37 -4.09 -30.34
CA THR A 28 -27.97 -2.85 -29.84
C THR A 28 -27.22 -2.39 -28.59
N CYS A 29 -26.34 -1.40 -28.76
CA CYS A 29 -25.80 -0.63 -27.65
C CYS A 29 -26.88 0.34 -27.17
N GLY A 30 -27.50 0.08 -26.02
CA GLY A 30 -28.44 1.02 -25.41
C GLY A 30 -27.75 2.35 -25.01
N PRO A 31 -28.51 3.45 -24.85
CA PRO A 31 -27.96 4.76 -24.47
C PRO A 31 -27.11 4.66 -23.20
N ARG A 32 -25.85 5.12 -23.27
CA ARG A 32 -24.87 5.06 -22.16
C ARG A 32 -25.09 6.13 -21.09
N ASP A 33 -26.25 6.78 -21.12
CA ASP A 33 -26.47 8.11 -20.57
C ASP A 33 -27.00 8.07 -19.13
N ASN A 34 -27.22 6.86 -18.57
CA ASN A 34 -27.58 6.64 -17.16
C ASN A 34 -26.38 6.34 -16.26
N ARG A 35 -25.15 6.64 -16.70
CA ARG A 35 -24.02 6.69 -15.78
C ARG A 35 -24.19 7.96 -14.94
N GLY A 36 -24.70 7.79 -13.71
CA GLY A 36 -24.57 8.82 -12.68
C GLY A 36 -23.12 9.34 -12.60
N PRO A 37 -22.88 10.52 -12.03
CA PRO A 37 -21.57 11.15 -12.07
C PRO A 37 -20.49 10.15 -11.63
N LEU A 38 -19.59 9.82 -12.57
CA LEU A 38 -18.47 8.87 -12.39
C LEU A 38 -17.49 9.28 -11.27
N GLN A 39 -17.77 10.39 -10.60
CA GLN A 39 -16.92 11.17 -9.72
C GLN A 39 -17.14 10.86 -8.23
N ARG A 40 -18.24 10.20 -7.82
CA ARG A 40 -18.42 9.80 -6.40
C ARG A 40 -17.91 8.38 -6.18
N GLY A 41 -16.65 8.28 -5.74
CA GLY A 41 -16.06 7.03 -5.23
C GLY A 41 -14.96 6.39 -6.09
N ARG A 42 -14.51 7.03 -7.17
CA ARG A 42 -13.28 6.58 -7.87
C ARG A 42 -12.07 7.19 -7.17
N SER A 43 -11.23 6.33 -6.57
CA SER A 43 -9.93 6.71 -6.04
C SER A 43 -8.90 7.07 -7.13
N LEU A 44 -9.23 6.85 -8.41
CA LEU A 44 -8.35 7.05 -9.56
C LEU A 44 -8.90 8.13 -10.51
N SER A 45 -8.07 9.10 -10.86
CA SER A 45 -8.33 10.04 -11.94
C SER A 45 -8.29 9.35 -13.31
N THR A 46 -8.81 10.01 -14.34
CA THR A 46 -8.71 9.53 -15.73
C THR A 46 -7.26 9.42 -16.19
N GLU A 47 -6.38 10.32 -15.74
CA GLU A 47 -4.95 10.29 -16.08
C GLU A 47 -4.26 9.07 -15.47
N ALA A 48 -4.48 8.82 -14.18
CA ALA A 48 -3.96 7.64 -13.50
C ALA A 48 -4.44 6.33 -14.18
N ILE A 49 -5.73 6.27 -14.58
CA ILE A 49 -6.28 5.12 -15.30
C ILE A 49 -5.55 4.88 -16.62
N HIS A 50 -5.40 5.92 -17.46
CA HIS A 50 -4.73 5.80 -18.74
C HIS A 50 -3.24 5.48 -18.59
N ALA A 51 -2.58 6.02 -17.57
CA ALA A 51 -1.18 5.75 -17.28
C ALA A 51 -0.95 4.28 -16.87
N VAL A 52 -1.79 3.73 -15.99
CA VAL A 52 -1.74 2.30 -15.61
C VAL A 52 -1.99 1.40 -16.83
N GLN A 53 -2.99 1.72 -17.64
CA GLN A 53 -3.29 0.96 -18.87
C GLN A 53 -2.14 1.01 -19.87
N SER A 54 -1.51 2.18 -20.03
CA SER A 54 -0.37 2.36 -20.93
C SER A 54 0.85 1.56 -20.46
N LEU A 55 1.18 1.63 -19.16
CA LEU A 55 2.25 0.84 -18.57
C LEU A 55 2.05 -0.67 -18.78
N LYS A 56 0.82 -1.17 -18.54
CA LYS A 56 0.49 -2.59 -18.74
C LYS A 56 0.64 -3.03 -20.19
N ARG A 57 0.29 -2.16 -21.15
CA ARG A 57 0.42 -2.43 -22.59
C ARG A 57 1.88 -2.45 -23.03
N LEU A 58 2.68 -1.46 -22.60
CA LEU A 58 4.11 -1.38 -22.94
C LEU A 58 4.89 -2.58 -22.40
N THR A 59 4.50 -3.10 -21.24
CA THR A 59 5.15 -4.26 -20.60
C THR A 59 4.47 -5.59 -20.94
N ALA A 60 3.54 -5.62 -21.89
CA ALA A 60 2.82 -6.86 -22.24
C ALA A 60 3.73 -7.86 -22.98
N ALA A 61 4.60 -7.35 -23.87
CA ALA A 61 5.51 -8.18 -24.66
C ALA A 61 6.83 -8.46 -23.94
N ASP A 62 7.31 -7.52 -23.11
CA ASP A 62 8.53 -7.67 -22.32
C ASP A 62 8.27 -7.29 -20.85
N ARG A 63 8.49 -8.28 -19.97
CA ARG A 63 8.33 -8.17 -18.51
C ARG A 63 9.65 -8.04 -17.76
N SER A 64 10.77 -7.89 -18.48
CA SER A 64 12.09 -7.72 -17.88
C SER A 64 12.12 -6.49 -16.96
N PRO A 65 12.93 -6.51 -15.88
CA PRO A 65 13.00 -5.37 -14.95
C PRO A 65 13.43 -4.05 -15.62
N SER A 66 14.32 -4.11 -16.62
CA SER A 66 14.78 -2.94 -17.37
C SER A 66 13.66 -2.33 -18.23
N ALA A 67 12.95 -3.16 -18.99
CA ALA A 67 11.80 -2.72 -19.79
C ALA A 67 10.68 -2.17 -18.91
N ALA A 68 10.40 -2.81 -17.77
CA ALA A 68 9.41 -2.34 -16.82
C ALA A 68 9.75 -0.95 -16.25
N ARG A 69 11.03 -0.69 -15.89
CA ARG A 69 11.48 0.63 -15.44
C ARG A 69 11.34 1.68 -16.53
N GLY A 70 11.81 1.40 -17.75
CA GLY A 70 11.69 2.33 -18.88
C GLY A 70 10.23 2.67 -19.21
N ALA A 71 9.36 1.66 -19.25
CA ALA A 71 7.94 1.84 -19.48
C ALA A 71 7.25 2.61 -18.34
N ALA A 72 7.66 2.39 -17.08
CA ALA A 72 7.15 3.12 -15.93
C ALA A 72 7.53 4.59 -16.01
N SER A 73 8.80 4.93 -16.27
CA SER A 73 9.23 6.32 -16.46
C SER A 73 8.47 7.00 -17.60
N ALA A 74 8.26 6.30 -18.72
CA ALA A 74 7.52 6.85 -19.86
C ALA A 74 6.02 7.08 -19.56
N SER A 75 5.39 6.19 -18.80
CA SER A 75 3.94 6.25 -18.55
C SER A 75 3.56 7.07 -17.32
N LEU A 76 4.46 7.14 -16.32
CA LEU A 76 4.15 7.66 -14.98
C LEU A 76 4.93 8.94 -14.64
N GLY A 77 6.05 9.24 -15.31
CA GLY A 77 6.98 10.31 -14.91
C GLY A 77 6.49 11.75 -15.09
N ARG A 78 5.24 11.95 -15.51
CA ARG A 78 4.59 13.28 -15.58
C ARG A 78 3.34 13.37 -14.72
N LEU A 79 2.99 12.30 -14.00
CA LEU A 79 1.82 12.28 -13.15
C LEU A 79 2.04 13.19 -11.93
N LEU A 80 0.99 13.87 -11.51
CA LEU A 80 0.97 14.56 -10.23
C LEU A 80 1.15 13.55 -9.08
N ARG A 81 1.65 14.02 -7.94
CA ARG A 81 1.85 13.19 -6.74
C ARG A 81 0.65 12.29 -6.41
N ALA A 82 -0.55 12.86 -6.40
CA ALA A 82 -1.76 12.12 -6.07
C ALA A 82 -2.03 10.99 -7.07
N ASP A 83 -1.89 11.27 -8.37
CA ASP A 83 -2.11 10.30 -9.44
C ASP A 83 -1.04 9.21 -9.48
N LEU A 84 0.22 9.55 -9.21
CA LEU A 84 1.30 8.57 -9.15
C LEU A 84 1.08 7.58 -7.99
N LEU A 85 0.71 8.09 -6.81
CA LEU A 85 0.39 7.24 -5.65
C LEU A 85 -0.86 6.40 -5.90
N ALA A 86 -1.90 6.96 -6.54
CA ALA A 86 -3.11 6.24 -6.88
C ALA A 86 -2.85 5.13 -7.92
N ALA A 87 -2.06 5.42 -8.96
CA ALA A 87 -1.64 4.45 -9.97
C ALA A 87 -0.83 3.30 -9.35
N MET A 88 0.07 3.61 -8.42
CA MET A 88 0.86 2.62 -7.69
C MET A 88 -0.02 1.69 -6.85
N ALA A 89 -0.97 2.25 -6.09
CA ALA A 89 -1.93 1.48 -5.31
C ALA A 89 -2.83 0.60 -6.19
N GLU A 90 -3.23 1.08 -7.37
CA GLU A 90 -4.02 0.30 -8.32
C GLU A 90 -3.22 -0.87 -8.92
N LEU A 91 -1.93 -0.68 -9.22
CA LEU A 91 -1.05 -1.77 -9.65
C LEU A 91 -0.92 -2.85 -8.58
N GLN A 92 -0.76 -2.46 -7.31
CA GLN A 92 -0.76 -3.39 -6.18
C GLN A 92 -2.10 -4.13 -6.07
N ARG A 93 -3.23 -3.42 -6.17
CA ARG A 93 -4.58 -4.00 -6.09
C ARG A 93 -4.84 -5.02 -7.21
N GLN A 94 -4.29 -4.80 -8.40
CA GLN A 94 -4.37 -5.73 -9.53
C GLN A 94 -3.37 -6.90 -9.45
N GLY A 95 -2.52 -6.95 -8.42
CA GLY A 95 -1.48 -7.98 -8.28
C GLY A 95 -0.26 -7.77 -9.18
N HIS A 96 -0.13 -6.61 -9.84
CA HIS A 96 1.04 -6.26 -10.65
C HIS A 96 2.16 -5.68 -9.78
N TRP A 97 2.62 -6.47 -8.79
CA TRP A 97 3.55 -6.02 -7.76
C TRP A 97 4.90 -5.53 -8.32
N SER A 98 5.45 -6.20 -9.32
CA SER A 98 6.69 -5.78 -9.98
C SER A 98 6.57 -4.44 -10.71
N LEU A 99 5.41 -4.16 -11.32
CA LEU A 99 5.12 -2.85 -11.93
C LEU A 99 4.91 -1.78 -10.86
N ALA A 100 4.29 -2.13 -9.72
CA ALA A 100 4.18 -1.22 -8.59
C ALA A 100 5.58 -0.83 -8.06
N LEU A 101 6.53 -1.77 -7.99
CA LEU A 101 7.91 -1.45 -7.61
C LEU A 101 8.59 -0.53 -8.63
N ALA A 102 8.34 -0.72 -9.92
CA ALA A 102 8.82 0.20 -10.95
C ALA A 102 8.21 1.61 -10.78
N ALA A 103 6.93 1.70 -10.43
CA ALA A 103 6.28 2.97 -10.09
C ALA A 103 6.87 3.62 -8.84
N LEU A 104 7.24 2.85 -7.82
CA LEU A 104 7.95 3.37 -6.64
C LEU A 104 9.31 3.94 -7.02
N HIS A 105 10.03 3.32 -7.96
CA HIS A 105 11.30 3.86 -8.44
C HIS A 105 11.11 5.22 -9.14
N VAL A 106 10.05 5.38 -9.93
CA VAL A 106 9.67 6.69 -10.50
C VAL A 106 9.38 7.69 -9.38
N ALA A 107 8.56 7.30 -8.39
CA ALA A 107 8.23 8.17 -7.26
C ALA A 107 9.47 8.60 -6.47
N ARG A 108 10.44 7.72 -6.24
CA ARG A 108 11.69 8.03 -5.52
C ARG A 108 12.54 9.12 -6.19
N ALA A 109 12.40 9.29 -7.50
CA ALA A 109 13.07 10.34 -8.26
C ALA A 109 12.33 11.69 -8.21
N GLU A 110 11.09 11.72 -7.73
CA GLU A 110 10.29 12.93 -7.68
C GLU A 110 10.72 13.88 -6.53
N PRO A 111 10.71 15.21 -6.74
CA PRO A 111 11.13 16.18 -5.72
C PRO A 111 10.29 16.15 -4.43
N TRP A 112 9.02 15.75 -4.53
CA TRP A 112 8.09 15.68 -3.41
C TRP A 112 8.22 14.40 -2.59
N TYR A 113 8.99 13.41 -3.06
CA TYR A 113 9.09 12.12 -2.40
C TYR A 113 9.80 12.21 -1.05
N ARG A 114 9.21 11.56 -0.06
CA ARG A 114 9.76 11.36 1.27
C ARG A 114 9.54 9.90 1.67
N PRO A 115 10.53 9.22 2.27
CA PRO A 115 10.35 7.84 2.73
C PRO A 115 9.24 7.79 3.80
N ASP A 116 8.15 7.11 3.49
CA ASP A 116 6.96 7.01 4.34
C ASP A 116 6.72 5.55 4.75
N PRO A 117 6.81 5.18 6.04
CA PRO A 117 6.57 3.81 6.48
C PRO A 117 5.24 3.22 5.98
N GLU A 118 4.19 4.03 5.85
CA GLU A 118 2.88 3.55 5.39
C GLU A 118 2.91 3.11 3.92
N LEU A 119 3.62 3.85 3.07
CA LEU A 119 3.83 3.48 1.67
C LEU A 119 4.59 2.15 1.56
N TYR A 120 5.63 1.97 2.36
CA TYR A 120 6.38 0.72 2.38
C TYR A 120 5.54 -0.44 2.91
N ALA A 121 4.70 -0.20 3.91
CA ALA A 121 3.79 -1.21 4.44
C ALA A 121 2.83 -1.77 3.37
N THR A 122 2.38 -0.94 2.41
CA THR A 122 1.52 -1.41 1.32
C THR A 122 2.26 -2.35 0.37
N PHE A 123 3.54 -2.09 0.08
CA PHE A 123 4.39 -2.97 -0.70
C PHE A 123 4.64 -4.30 -0.02
N VAL A 124 4.97 -4.27 1.27
CA VAL A 124 5.14 -5.49 2.07
C VAL A 124 3.84 -6.28 2.08
N SER A 125 2.71 -5.64 2.35
CA SER A 125 1.40 -6.31 2.43
C SER A 125 0.99 -6.96 1.10
N SER A 126 1.19 -6.26 -0.01
CA SER A 126 0.81 -6.72 -1.36
C SER A 126 1.84 -7.65 -2.01
N SER A 127 2.99 -7.90 -1.37
CA SER A 127 4.01 -8.82 -1.89
C SER A 127 3.46 -10.24 -2.06
N PRO A 128 3.72 -10.92 -3.19
CA PRO A 128 3.30 -12.30 -3.37
C PRO A 128 4.13 -13.24 -2.47
N PRO A 129 3.60 -14.43 -2.11
CA PRO A 129 4.34 -15.42 -1.33
C PRO A 129 5.36 -16.14 -2.24
N SER A 130 6.50 -15.51 -2.50
CA SER A 130 7.61 -16.09 -3.25
C SER A 130 8.96 -15.64 -2.70
N GLU A 131 9.99 -16.47 -2.84
CA GLU A 131 11.36 -16.15 -2.38
C GLU A 131 11.92 -14.91 -3.08
N ALA A 132 11.63 -14.74 -4.37
CA ALA A 132 12.03 -13.55 -5.11
C ALA A 132 11.38 -12.28 -4.54
N ALA A 133 10.10 -12.35 -4.16
CA ALA A 133 9.42 -11.21 -3.53
C ALA A 133 9.90 -10.98 -2.10
N ALA A 134 10.20 -12.04 -1.35
CA ALA A 134 10.78 -11.96 -0.02
C ALA A 134 12.14 -11.24 -0.03
N GLY A 135 13.05 -11.62 -0.92
CA GLY A 135 14.33 -10.93 -1.09
C GLY A 135 14.17 -9.48 -1.55
N ALA A 136 13.20 -9.21 -2.43
CA ALA A 136 12.89 -7.84 -2.85
C ALA A 136 12.26 -7.00 -1.73
N VAL A 137 11.49 -7.59 -0.80
CA VAL A 137 11.00 -6.89 0.40
C VAL A 137 12.14 -6.54 1.34
N ASP A 138 13.08 -7.44 1.57
CA ASP A 138 14.24 -7.14 2.42
C ASP A 138 15.09 -6.02 1.82
N ALA A 139 15.41 -6.09 0.53
CA ALA A 139 16.12 -5.03 -0.18
C ALA A 139 15.36 -3.70 -0.16
N LEU A 140 14.02 -3.75 -0.24
CA LEU A 140 13.17 -2.57 -0.14
C LEU A 140 13.27 -1.92 1.25
N VAL A 141 13.34 -2.72 2.32
CA VAL A 141 13.52 -2.23 3.70
C VAL A 141 14.89 -1.63 3.89
N GLU A 142 15.97 -2.27 3.44
CA GLU A 142 17.31 -1.67 3.56
C GLU A 142 17.40 -0.34 2.80
N ALA A 143 16.87 -0.26 1.57
CA ALA A 143 16.79 1.01 0.84
C ALA A 143 15.94 2.08 1.56
N PHE A 144 14.88 1.67 2.27
CA PHE A 144 14.10 2.59 3.10
C PHE A 144 14.92 3.17 4.26
N LEU A 145 15.70 2.33 4.93
CA LEU A 145 16.55 2.73 6.06
C LEU A 145 17.66 3.67 5.58
N GLU A 146 18.35 3.32 4.49
CA GLU A 146 19.36 4.18 3.85
C GLU A 146 18.77 5.54 3.46
N GLU A 147 17.61 5.56 2.77
CA GLU A 147 16.95 6.80 2.37
C GLU A 147 16.53 7.67 3.57
N LYS A 148 16.19 7.07 4.71
CA LYS A 148 15.84 7.77 5.95
C LYS A 148 17.06 8.40 6.61
N GLU A 149 18.19 7.71 6.61
CA GLU A 149 19.45 8.22 7.18
C GLU A 149 20.06 9.32 6.30
N GLU A 150 20.07 9.15 4.97
CA GLU A 150 20.67 10.11 4.04
C GLU A 150 19.91 11.44 3.95
N ARG A 151 18.57 11.40 4.00
CA ARG A 151 17.74 12.61 3.87
C ARG A 151 17.68 13.48 5.13
N ARG A 152 18.55 13.21 6.12
CA ARG A 152 18.88 14.07 7.28
C ARG A 152 19.22 15.52 6.88
N GLY A 153 19.75 15.74 5.68
CA GLY A 153 20.23 17.05 5.22
C GLY A 153 19.18 18.04 4.66
N GLY A 154 17.87 17.79 4.80
CA GLY A 154 16.84 18.63 4.19
C GLY A 154 15.94 19.38 5.18
N LEU A 155 16.24 20.66 5.44
CA LEU A 155 15.42 21.72 6.09
C LEU A 155 14.78 21.37 7.45
N ILE A 156 15.28 20.38 8.18
CA ILE A 156 14.87 20.13 9.57
C ILE A 156 16.09 20.38 10.45
N SER A 157 15.87 21.12 11.54
CA SER A 157 16.84 21.47 12.58
C SER A 157 17.79 20.30 12.88
N GLU A 158 19.10 20.58 12.91
CA GLU A 158 20.19 19.63 13.20
C GLU A 158 20.05 18.91 14.55
N SER A 159 19.10 19.32 15.39
CA SER A 159 18.89 18.85 16.76
C SER A 159 18.02 17.60 16.92
N GLU A 160 17.30 17.14 15.89
CA GLU A 160 16.38 15.99 15.99
C GLU A 160 16.79 14.87 15.01
N GLY A 161 16.94 13.64 15.51
CA GLY A 161 17.36 12.49 14.70
C GLY A 161 16.37 12.12 13.58
N PRO A 162 16.78 11.35 12.55
CA PRO A 162 15.94 11.03 11.36
C PRO A 162 14.65 10.25 11.68
N TRP A 163 14.54 9.75 12.91
CA TRP A 163 13.40 8.98 13.41
C TRP A 163 12.58 9.72 14.46
N VAL A 164 13.03 10.91 14.88
CA VAL A 164 12.29 11.78 15.81
C VAL A 164 11.07 12.36 15.06
N GLY A 165 9.91 12.32 15.72
CA GLY A 165 8.65 12.80 15.14
C GLY A 165 8.09 11.92 14.01
N VAL A 166 8.65 10.73 13.78
CA VAL A 166 8.03 9.75 12.86
C VAL A 166 6.67 9.33 13.41
N ASP A 167 5.68 9.25 12.52
CA ASP A 167 4.35 8.74 12.84
C ASP A 167 4.44 7.26 13.28
N VAL A 168 4.27 7.04 14.59
CA VAL A 168 4.34 5.73 15.24
C VAL A 168 3.34 4.76 14.64
N TYR A 169 2.13 5.20 14.27
CA TYR A 169 1.12 4.31 13.69
C TYR A 169 1.56 3.78 12.34
N LYS A 170 2.14 4.64 11.50
CA LYS A 170 2.67 4.24 10.20
C LYS A 170 3.87 3.30 10.34
N LEU A 171 4.77 3.59 11.27
CA LEU A 171 5.91 2.73 11.57
C LEU A 171 5.46 1.35 12.06
N THR A 172 4.53 1.30 13.02
CA THR A 172 3.94 0.05 13.51
C THR A 172 3.23 -0.71 12.41
N ARG A 173 2.57 -0.02 11.47
CA ARG A 173 1.93 -0.66 10.30
C ARG A 173 2.96 -1.36 9.41
N LEU A 174 4.11 -0.74 9.15
CA LEU A 174 5.21 -1.36 8.40
C LEU A 174 5.75 -2.60 9.13
N VAL A 175 6.11 -2.43 10.41
CA VAL A 175 6.64 -3.52 11.25
C VAL A 175 5.66 -4.69 11.29
N ARG A 176 4.37 -4.43 11.52
CA ARG A 176 3.33 -5.45 11.54
C ARG A 176 3.20 -6.17 10.20
N ALA A 177 3.30 -5.44 9.08
CA ALA A 177 3.26 -6.05 7.75
C ALA A 177 4.46 -6.99 7.52
N LEU A 178 5.67 -6.59 7.95
CA LEU A 178 6.87 -7.41 7.84
C LEU A 178 6.76 -8.68 8.67
N VAL A 179 6.32 -8.55 9.92
CA VAL A 179 6.05 -9.70 10.81
C VAL A 179 5.01 -10.63 10.20
N ALA A 180 3.94 -10.09 9.60
CA ALA A 180 2.90 -10.90 8.94
C ALA A 180 3.42 -11.65 7.70
N LYS A 181 4.42 -11.11 7.00
CA LYS A 181 5.09 -11.75 5.86
C LYS A 181 6.27 -12.63 6.26
N GLY A 182 6.47 -12.87 7.56
CA GLY A 182 7.57 -13.68 8.08
C GLY A 182 8.95 -13.04 7.89
N ARG A 183 9.02 -11.72 7.63
CA ARG A 183 10.29 -10.99 7.43
C ARG A 183 10.84 -10.51 8.78
N ALA A 184 11.20 -11.46 9.64
CA ALA A 184 11.60 -11.16 11.02
C ALA A 184 12.82 -10.24 11.09
N ARG A 185 13.88 -10.57 10.33
CA ARG A 185 15.11 -9.75 10.27
C ARG A 185 14.83 -8.32 9.80
N ALA A 186 14.05 -8.17 8.73
CA ALA A 186 13.69 -6.83 8.23
C ALA A 186 12.85 -6.04 9.25
N ALA A 187 11.90 -6.70 9.95
CA ALA A 187 11.13 -6.05 11.01
C ALA A 187 12.02 -5.60 12.19
N TRP A 188 12.97 -6.46 12.61
CA TRP A 188 13.97 -6.12 13.61
C TRP A 188 14.83 -4.93 13.20
N ARG A 189 15.33 -4.91 11.96
CA ARG A 189 16.15 -3.80 11.42
C ARG A 189 15.41 -2.46 11.50
N VAL A 190 14.11 -2.44 11.16
CA VAL A 190 13.27 -1.23 11.28
C VAL A 190 13.13 -0.81 12.74
N TYR A 191 12.83 -1.75 13.65
CA TYR A 191 12.70 -1.47 15.08
C TYR A 191 14.00 -0.95 15.69
N GLU A 192 15.12 -1.63 15.41
CA GLU A 192 16.44 -1.26 15.89
C GLU A 192 16.85 0.13 15.39
N ALA A 193 16.69 0.41 14.09
CA ALA A 193 17.05 1.70 13.52
C ALA A 193 16.18 2.84 14.08
N ALA A 194 14.86 2.64 14.15
CA ALA A 194 13.93 3.70 14.53
C ALA A 194 13.86 3.91 16.05
N VAL A 195 13.66 2.84 16.81
CA VAL A 195 13.34 2.90 18.25
C VAL A 195 14.62 2.90 19.07
N ARG A 196 15.49 1.90 18.88
CA ARG A 196 16.69 1.72 19.71
C ARG A 196 17.78 2.76 19.42
N ARG A 197 18.02 3.04 18.15
CA ARG A 197 19.09 3.97 17.71
C ARG A 197 18.56 5.35 17.34
N GLY A 198 17.34 5.41 16.80
CA GLY A 198 16.74 6.61 16.25
C GLY A 198 16.02 7.50 17.27
N GLY A 199 15.78 7.01 18.49
CA GLY A 199 15.07 7.75 19.52
C GLY A 199 13.59 7.97 19.22
N CYS A 200 12.99 7.15 18.35
CA CYS A 200 11.55 7.17 18.10
C CYS A 200 10.81 6.66 19.34
N GLU A 201 10.05 7.54 20.01
CA GLU A 201 9.19 7.15 21.11
C GLU A 201 7.97 6.38 20.59
N VAL A 202 7.83 5.12 21.01
CA VAL A 202 6.74 4.23 20.60
C VAL A 202 5.82 3.88 21.77
N ASP A 203 4.66 3.32 21.46
CA ASP A 203 3.64 2.90 22.42
C ASP A 203 3.76 1.42 22.82
N GLU A 204 2.96 1.03 23.83
CA GLU A 204 2.79 -0.36 24.28
C GLU A 204 2.48 -1.32 23.12
N TYR A 205 1.72 -0.86 22.12
CA TYR A 205 1.29 -1.69 21.01
C TYR A 205 2.47 -2.11 20.11
N MET A 206 3.39 -1.19 19.81
CA MET A 206 4.62 -1.51 19.06
C MET A 206 5.43 -2.62 19.74
N TYR A 207 5.71 -2.48 21.04
CA TYR A 207 6.48 -3.49 21.79
C TYR A 207 5.81 -4.87 21.74
N ARG A 208 4.48 -4.92 21.93
CA ARG A 208 3.72 -6.17 21.85
C ARG A 208 3.75 -6.80 20.46
N VAL A 209 3.68 -6.00 19.40
CA VAL A 209 3.80 -6.49 18.02
C VAL A 209 5.18 -7.10 17.79
N MET A 210 6.23 -6.41 18.25
CA MET A 210 7.61 -6.86 18.07
C MET A 210 7.95 -8.10 18.90
N ALA A 211 7.73 -8.08 20.22
CA ALA A 211 8.07 -9.21 21.10
C ALA A 211 7.37 -10.51 20.66
N ARG A 212 6.05 -10.44 20.42
CA ARG A 212 5.28 -11.60 19.93
C ARG A 212 5.68 -12.01 18.51
N GLY A 213 5.98 -11.03 17.66
CA GLY A 213 6.39 -11.25 16.29
C GLY A 213 7.72 -11.98 16.20
N MET A 214 8.74 -11.52 16.92
CA MET A 214 10.09 -12.10 16.92
C MET A 214 10.07 -13.52 17.48
N LYS A 215 9.43 -13.72 18.64
CA LYS A 215 9.26 -15.04 19.25
C LYS A 215 8.59 -16.04 18.31
N ARG A 216 7.46 -15.67 17.70
CA ARG A 216 6.75 -16.53 16.75
C ARG A 216 7.59 -16.89 15.52
N LEU A 217 8.51 -16.02 15.12
CA LEU A 217 9.37 -16.22 13.95
C LEU A 217 10.74 -16.82 14.31
N GLY A 218 10.97 -17.19 15.57
CA GLY A 218 12.18 -17.88 16.04
C GLY A 218 13.37 -16.99 16.37
N LEU A 219 13.16 -15.67 16.47
CA LEU A 219 14.19 -14.68 16.86
C LEU A 219 14.07 -14.40 18.37
N GLU A 220 14.42 -15.39 19.19
CA GLU A 220 14.22 -15.33 20.65
C GLU A 220 15.14 -14.30 21.33
N ALA A 221 16.35 -14.09 20.80
CA ALA A 221 17.28 -13.10 21.34
C ALA A 221 16.72 -11.67 21.14
N GLU A 222 16.28 -11.37 19.93
CA GLU A 222 15.67 -10.10 19.58
C GLU A 222 14.33 -9.91 20.33
N ALA A 223 13.56 -10.98 20.54
CA ALA A 223 12.34 -10.92 21.35
C ALA A 223 12.65 -10.50 22.81
N ALA A 224 13.70 -11.06 23.41
CA ALA A 224 14.14 -10.72 24.75
C ALA A 224 14.62 -9.26 24.86
N GLU A 225 15.29 -8.74 23.82
CA GLU A 225 15.66 -7.32 23.75
C GLU A 225 14.42 -6.41 23.72
N VAL A 226 13.39 -6.75 22.94
CA VAL A 226 12.14 -5.97 22.90
C VAL A 226 11.42 -6.02 24.26
N GLU A 227 11.41 -7.17 24.93
CA GLU A 227 10.81 -7.31 26.26
C GLU A 227 11.55 -6.46 27.31
N ALA A 228 12.87 -6.36 27.22
CA ALA A 228 13.67 -5.47 28.07
C ALA A 228 13.35 -3.99 27.81
N ASP A 229 13.29 -3.57 26.54
CA ASP A 229 12.91 -2.21 26.15
C ASP A 229 11.50 -1.87 26.64
N PHE A 230 10.59 -2.84 26.55
CA PHE A 230 9.20 -2.68 27.01
C PHE A 230 9.13 -2.51 28.54
N ALA A 231 9.88 -3.30 29.30
CA ALA A 231 9.95 -3.17 30.76
C ALA A 231 10.53 -1.81 31.19
N GLU A 232 11.54 -1.29 30.48
CA GLU A 232 12.08 0.05 30.72
C GLU A 232 11.05 1.13 30.41
N TRP A 233 10.32 1.00 29.31
CA TRP A 233 9.22 1.91 28.97
C TRP A 233 8.09 1.87 30.02
N GLU A 234 7.67 0.69 30.46
CA GLU A 234 6.66 0.53 31.51
C GLU A 234 7.09 1.18 32.82
N ALA A 235 8.36 1.05 33.21
CA ALA A 235 8.91 1.69 34.40
C ALA A 235 8.88 3.23 34.33
N ARG A 236 9.03 3.81 33.13
CA ARG A 236 8.93 5.26 32.91
C ARG A 236 7.49 5.77 32.89
N VAL A 237 6.59 5.06 32.22
CA VAL A 237 5.19 5.50 32.02
C VAL A 237 4.29 5.14 33.20
N SER A 238 4.58 4.05 33.90
CA SER A 238 3.93 3.64 35.13
C SER A 238 4.95 3.73 36.28
N PRO A 239 5.13 4.91 36.90
CA PRO A 239 5.86 4.97 38.15
C PRO A 239 5.16 4.01 39.10
N SER A 240 5.88 2.99 39.52
CA SER A 240 5.38 1.88 40.32
C SER A 240 4.33 2.38 41.32
N ALA A 241 3.16 1.74 41.37
CA ALA A 241 2.14 2.02 42.38
C ALA A 241 2.72 1.99 43.81
N ARG A 242 3.92 1.40 44.02
CA ARG A 242 4.74 1.54 45.22
C ARG A 242 4.99 2.99 45.62
N HIS A 243 5.34 3.89 44.71
CA HIS A 243 5.54 5.31 45.04
C HIS A 243 4.23 5.97 45.51
N LEU A 244 3.08 5.61 44.93
CA LEU A 244 1.78 6.09 45.39
C LEU A 244 1.42 5.49 46.77
N LEU A 245 1.69 4.21 46.99
CA LEU A 245 1.46 3.52 48.26
C LEU A 245 2.39 4.03 49.37
N ASP A 246 3.65 4.33 49.07
CA ASP A 246 4.62 4.91 49.99
C ASP A 246 4.23 6.35 50.35
N ASN A 247 3.75 7.14 49.39
CA ASN A 247 3.18 8.46 49.64
C ASN A 247 1.89 8.40 50.47
N MET A 248 1.03 7.41 50.24
CA MET A 248 -0.18 7.18 51.05
C MET A 248 0.20 6.79 52.49
N ARG A 249 1.15 5.87 52.66
CA ARG A 249 1.64 5.42 53.97
C ARG A 249 2.35 6.53 54.75
N ALA A 250 3.12 7.39 54.07
CA ALA A 250 3.74 8.56 54.67
C ALA A 250 2.70 9.61 55.12
N ARG A 251 1.64 9.83 54.32
CA ARG A 251 0.52 10.71 54.70
C ARG A 251 -0.27 10.18 55.90
N GLU A 252 -0.49 8.87 55.97
CA GLU A 252 -1.13 8.21 57.12
C GLU A 252 -0.29 8.35 58.38
N SER A 253 1.03 8.13 58.27
CA SER A 253 1.97 8.27 59.39
C SER A 253 1.98 9.71 59.94
N ASN A 254 2.01 10.73 59.08
CA ASN A 254 1.97 12.14 59.51
C ASN A 254 0.62 12.52 60.14
N LYS A 255 -0.49 11.90 59.72
CA LYS A 255 -1.82 12.15 60.29
C LYS A 255 -1.96 11.56 61.70
N THR A 256 -1.32 10.42 61.97
CA THR A 256 -1.27 9.83 63.31
C THR A 256 -0.40 10.61 64.29
N THR A 257 0.69 11.22 63.84
CA THR A 257 1.59 12.02 64.70
C THR A 257 1.02 13.40 65.05
N ALA A 258 0.14 13.96 64.20
CA ALA A 258 -0.51 15.26 64.44
C ALA A 258 -1.76 15.16 65.35
N ALA A 259 -2.21 13.95 65.68
CA ALA A 259 -3.39 13.68 66.51
C ALA A 259 -3.06 13.21 67.94
N ALA A 260 -1.76 13.14 68.28
CA ALA A 260 -1.23 12.86 69.61
C ALA A 260 -0.61 14.13 70.21
#